data_AF-A0A835GXF8-F1
#
_entry.id   AF-A0A835GXF8-F1
#
_cell.length_a   1.000
_cell.length_b   1.000
_cell.length_c   1.000
_cell.angle_alpha   90.00
_cell.angle_beta   90.00
_cell.angle_gamma   90.00
#
_symmetry.space_group_name_H-M   'P 1'
#
loop_
_entity.id
_entity.type
_entity.pdbx_description
1 polymer ?
#
loop_
_entity_poly.entity_id
_entity_poly.type
_entity_poly.pdbx_seq_one_letter_code
_entity_poly.pdbx_strand_id
1 'polypeptide(L)'
;MNLNNVKVPKVPGGGNSMSALLKLGVIGGIGLYAASNSLYNVEGGCRGIVFNRLTGIKDKVYPEGTHLMVPWFDRPIIYDVRAKPHLVESTSGSRDLQMVNIYIGFPG
;
A
#
# COMPACT_ATOMS: atom_id res chain seq x y z
N MET A 1 13.15 33.89 -1.00
CA MET A 1 11.83 34.13 -1.63
C MET A 1 10.86 34.45 -0.50
N ASN A 2 10.19 35.61 -0.59
CA ASN A 2 9.40 36.23 0.47
C ASN A 2 8.00 35.55 0.55
N LEU A 3 7.62 35.02 1.72
CA LEU A 3 6.40 34.22 1.92
C LEU A 3 5.15 35.05 2.29
N ASN A 4 5.21 36.38 2.17
CA ASN A 4 4.15 37.28 2.64
C ASN A 4 2.94 37.41 1.70
N ASN A 5 2.83 36.60 0.64
CA ASN A 5 1.77 36.75 -0.37
C ASN A 5 1.07 35.43 -0.73
N VAL A 6 0.70 34.64 0.28
CA VAL A 6 -0.25 33.53 0.10
C VAL A 6 -1.66 34.08 0.25
N LYS A 7 -2.30 34.39 -0.88
CA LYS A 7 -3.69 34.83 -0.94
C LYS A 7 -4.59 33.64 -0.60
N VAL A 8 -5.00 33.55 0.66
CA VAL A 8 -5.93 32.52 1.13
C VAL A 8 -7.31 32.70 0.47
N PRO A 9 -7.98 31.61 0.05
CA PRO A 9 -9.33 31.68 -0.54
C PRO A 9 -10.32 32.32 0.44
N LYS A 10 -11.02 33.34 -0.03
CA LYS A 10 -12.05 34.07 0.73
C LYS A 10 -13.34 33.23 0.73
N VAL A 11 -13.58 32.53 1.83
CA VAL A 11 -14.82 31.77 2.06
C VAL A 11 -15.90 32.72 2.61
N PRO A 12 -17.18 32.59 2.22
CA PRO A 12 -18.17 33.63 2.44
C PRO A 12 -18.67 33.65 3.88
N GLY A 13 -18.75 34.87 4.44
CA GLY A 13 -19.77 35.34 5.37
C GLY A 13 -20.07 34.54 6.63
N GLY A 14 -19.43 34.90 7.75
CA GLY A 14 -19.90 34.58 9.09
C GLY A 14 -18.78 34.49 10.11
N GLY A 15 -18.67 35.49 10.99
CA GLY A 15 -17.90 35.52 12.26
C GLY A 15 -16.52 34.85 12.30
N ASN A 16 -15.49 35.61 12.68
CA ASN A 16 -14.10 35.13 12.82
C ASN A 16 -13.95 33.81 13.62
N SER A 17 -14.87 33.50 14.52
CA SER A 17 -14.93 32.24 15.27
C SER A 17 -15.41 31.03 14.44
N MET A 18 -16.43 31.18 13.59
CA MET A 18 -16.96 30.09 12.77
C MET A 18 -16.00 29.70 11.64
N SER A 19 -15.36 30.69 11.01
CA SER A 19 -14.33 30.43 10.00
C SER A 19 -13.08 29.75 10.58
N ALA A 20 -12.68 30.12 11.81
CA ALA A 20 -11.58 29.46 12.51
C ALA A 20 -11.92 28.01 12.89
N LEU A 21 -13.14 27.76 13.39
CA LEU A 21 -13.62 26.42 13.72
C LEU A 21 -13.75 25.52 12.48
N LEU A 22 -14.20 26.05 11.34
CA LEU A 22 -14.23 25.29 10.09
C LEU A 22 -12.82 24.94 9.61
N LYS A 23 -11.86 25.86 9.69
CA LYS A 23 -10.46 25.57 9.34
C LYS A 23 -9.84 24.52 10.26
N LEU A 24 -10.05 24.64 11.58
CA LEU A 24 -9.62 23.65 12.57
C LEU A 24 -10.31 22.30 12.38
N GLY A 25 -11.60 22.30 12.05
CA GLY A 25 -12.37 21.09 11.78
C GLY A 25 -11.88 20.35 10.53
N VAL A 26 -11.54 21.07 9.46
CA VAL A 26 -10.98 20.48 8.24
C VAL A 26 -9.55 19.96 8.47
N ILE A 27 -8.68 20.74 9.11
CA ILE A 27 -7.29 20.32 9.41
C ILE A 27 -7.28 19.16 10.41
N GLY A 28 -8.10 19.23 11.45
CA GLY A 28 -8.28 18.17 12.43
C GLY A 28 -8.88 16.90 11.83
N GLY A 29 -9.88 17.05 10.96
CA GLY A 29 -10.50 15.93 10.24
C GLY A 29 -9.53 15.21 9.31
N ILE A 30 -8.74 15.95 8.53
CA ILE A 30 -7.69 15.38 7.66
C ILE A 30 -6.59 14.73 8.49
N GLY A 31 -6.15 15.38 9.57
CA GLY A 31 -5.10 14.86 10.46
C GLY A 31 -5.51 13.55 11.15
N LEU A 32 -6.73 13.49 11.68
CA LEU A 32 -7.28 12.28 12.31
C LEU A 32 -7.48 11.14 11.30
N TYR A 33 -8.00 11.47 10.11
CA TYR A 33 -8.18 10.49 9.04
C TYR A 33 -6.85 9.95 8.50
N ALA A 34 -5.84 10.80 8.38
CA ALA A 34 -4.49 10.39 8.00
C ALA A 34 -3.84 9.52 9.08
N ALA A 35 -4.00 9.87 10.37
CA ALA A 35 -3.46 9.08 11.47
C ALA A 35 -4.10 7.69 11.54
N SER A 36 -5.42 7.58 11.39
CA SER A 36 -6.12 6.29 11.45
C SER A 36 -5.77 5.36 10.28
N ASN A 37 -5.54 5.91 9.09
CA ASN A 37 -5.17 5.12 7.91
C ASN A 37 -3.65 4.95 7.72
N SER A 38 -2.83 5.52 8.61
CA SER A 38 -1.37 5.42 8.50
C SER A 38 -0.80 4.11 9.01
N LEU A 39 -1.58 3.31 9.74
CA LEU A 39 -1.11 2.05 10.30
C LEU A 39 -1.48 0.88 9.38
N TYR A 40 -0.49 0.04 9.08
CA TYR A 40 -0.73 -1.27 8.48
C TYR A 40 -0.02 -2.36 9.25
N ASN A 41 -0.64 -3.52 9.28
CA ASN A 41 -0.10 -4.69 9.96
C ASN A 41 0.43 -5.68 8.92
N VAL A 42 1.63 -6.21 9.17
CA VAL A 42 2.22 -7.32 8.42
C VAL A 42 2.04 -8.58 9.24
N GLU A 43 1.27 -9.53 8.71
CA GLU A 43 0.98 -10.82 9.36
C GLU A 43 2.20 -11.75 9.39
N GLY A 44 2.17 -12.69 10.34
CA GLY A 44 3.24 -13.66 10.53
C GLY A 44 3.44 -14.60 9.33
N GLY A 45 4.67 -14.71 8.85
CA GLY A 45 5.00 -15.44 7.61
C GLY A 45 4.84 -14.62 6.33
N CYS A 46 4.54 -13.33 6.43
CA CYS A 46 4.52 -12.40 5.30
C CYS A 46 5.61 -11.32 5.47
N ARG A 47 6.04 -10.72 4.37
CA ARG A 47 6.87 -9.51 4.36
C ARG A 47 6.19 -8.40 3.57
N GLY A 48 6.40 -7.17 4.00
CA GLY A 48 5.85 -5.98 3.35
C GLY A 48 6.93 -5.22 2.58
N ILE A 49 6.67 -4.90 1.32
CA ILE A 49 7.41 -3.86 0.59
C ILE A 49 6.51 -2.65 0.47
N VAL A 50 7.05 -1.46 0.70
CA VAL A 50 6.28 -0.22 0.55
C VAL A 50 6.65 0.45 -0.76
N PHE A 51 5.64 0.66 -1.61
CA PHE A 51 5.78 1.44 -2.82
C PHE A 51 5.37 2.89 -2.56
N ASN A 52 6.29 3.82 -2.75
CA ASN A 52 6.00 5.24 -2.73
C ASN A 52 5.70 5.74 -4.16
N ARG A 53 4.63 6.50 -4.32
CA ARG A 53 4.19 7.02 -5.63
C ARG A 53 5.15 8.06 -6.23
N LEU A 54 6.00 8.72 -5.44
CA LEU A 54 6.95 9.73 -5.91
C LEU A 54 8.34 9.14 -6.18
N THR A 55 8.85 8.32 -5.27
CA THR A 55 10.23 7.79 -5.32
C THR A 55 10.32 6.34 -5.80
N GLY A 56 9.18 5.65 -5.94
CA GLY A 56 9.13 4.24 -6.31
C GLY A 56 9.22 3.30 -5.10
N ILE A 57 9.78 2.11 -5.31
CA ILE A 57 9.90 1.06 -4.28
C ILE A 57 10.90 1.49 -3.21
N LYS A 58 10.54 1.38 -1.93
CA LYS A 58 11.50 1.57 -0.83
C LYS A 58 12.44 0.36 -0.76
N ASP A 59 13.74 0.60 -0.57
CA ASP A 59 14.76 -0.47 -0.50
C ASP A 59 14.61 -1.39 0.72
N LYS A 60 13.97 -0.89 1.78
CA LYS A 60 13.80 -1.63 3.01
C LYS A 60 12.56 -2.52 2.95
N VAL A 61 12.78 -3.82 3.13
CA VAL A 61 11.70 -4.79 3.38
C VAL A 61 11.30 -4.73 4.85
N TYR A 62 10.00 -4.59 5.10
CA TYR A 62 9.44 -4.52 6.44
C TYR A 62 9.09 -5.93 6.94
N PRO A 63 9.63 -6.36 8.09
CA PRO A 63 9.29 -7.64 8.71
C PRO A 63 7.88 -7.60 9.33
N GLU A 64 7.47 -8.68 9.97
CA GLU A 64 6.19 -8.81 10.68
C GLU A 64 5.99 -7.66 11.69
N GLY A 65 4.72 -7.27 11.91
CA GLY A 65 4.33 -6.24 12.86
C GLY A 65 3.67 -5.00 12.25
N THR A 66 3.40 -4.01 13.10
CA THR A 66 2.71 -2.78 12.71
C THR A 66 3.71 -1.73 12.23
N HIS A 67 3.50 -1.25 11.00
CA HIS A 67 4.35 -0.24 10.37
C HIS A 67 3.52 0.97 9.98
N LEU A 68 4.21 2.11 9.87
CA LEU A 68 3.61 3.37 9.45
C LEU A 68 3.78 3.55 7.94
N MET A 69 2.68 3.85 7.26
CA MET A 69 2.64 4.32 5.88
C MET A 69 1.99 5.70 5.81
N VAL A 70 2.33 6.46 4.77
CA VAL A 70 1.57 7.65 4.41
C VAL A 70 0.46 7.24 3.43
N PRO A 71 -0.82 7.21 3.80
CA PRO A 71 -1.90 6.53 3.05
C PRO A 71 -2.11 7.02 1.60
N TRP A 72 -1.64 8.23 1.27
CA TRP A 72 -1.77 8.81 -0.07
C TRP A 72 -0.60 8.53 -1.00
N PHE A 73 0.61 8.39 -0.43
CA PHE A 73 1.86 8.27 -1.16
C PHE A 73 2.40 6.86 -1.12
N ASP A 74 2.24 6.18 0.02
CA ASP A 74 2.72 4.84 0.24
C ASP A 74 1.60 3.81 -0.01
N ARG A 75 1.94 2.74 -0.71
CA ARG A 75 1.13 1.53 -0.84
C ARG A 75 1.94 0.34 -0.35
N PRO A 76 1.58 -0.29 0.78
CA PRO A 76 2.21 -1.52 1.22
C PRO A 76 1.69 -2.67 0.35
N ILE A 77 2.63 -3.46 -0.15
CA ILE A 77 2.37 -4.72 -0.84
C ILE A 77 2.88 -5.80 0.08
N ILE A 78 1.95 -6.58 0.62
CA ILE A 78 2.23 -7.69 1.53
C ILE A 78 2.29 -8.96 0.69
N TYR A 79 3.36 -9.72 0.84
CA TYR A 79 3.56 -10.99 0.14
C TYR A 79 4.02 -12.08 1.10
N ASP A 80 3.66 -13.31 0.77
CA ASP A 80 4.03 -14.51 1.52
C ASP A 80 5.52 -14.83 1.27
N VAL A 81 6.26 -15.14 2.33
CA VAL A 81 7.66 -15.59 2.22
C VAL A 81 7.83 -17.10 2.28
N ARG A 82 6.73 -17.85 2.38
CA ARG A 82 6.77 -19.31 2.39
C ARG A 82 6.94 -19.85 0.97
N ALA A 83 7.85 -20.81 0.83
CA ALA A 83 8.01 -21.61 -0.36
C ALA A 83 6.67 -22.31 -0.70
N LYS A 84 6.14 -22.03 -1.89
CA LYS A 84 4.99 -22.75 -2.45
C LYS A 84 5.48 -23.52 -3.68
N PRO A 85 5.29 -24.84 -3.75
CA PRO A 85 5.70 -25.60 -4.92
C PRO A 85 4.86 -25.18 -6.13
N HIS A 86 5.53 -24.98 -7.26
CA HIS A 86 4.86 -24.72 -8.53
C HIS A 86 4.73 -26.02 -9.33
N LEU A 87 3.49 -26.45 -9.57
CA LEU A 87 3.18 -27.60 -10.41
C LEU A 87 2.85 -27.11 -11.81
N VAL A 88 3.62 -27.54 -12.81
CA VAL A 88 3.29 -27.34 -14.22
C VAL A 88 2.79 -28.67 -14.77
N GLU A 89 1.54 -28.68 -15.21
CA GLU A 89 0.94 -29.82 -15.88
C GLU A 89 0.98 -29.61 -17.40
N SER A 90 1.42 -30.64 -18.11
CA SER A 90 1.37 -30.67 -19.57
C SER A 90 0.87 -32.02 -20.04
N THR A 91 -0.16 -32.01 -20.88
CA THR A 91 -0.64 -33.22 -21.55
C THR A 91 0.09 -33.36 -22.88
N SER A 92 0.77 -34.49 -23.08
CA SER A 92 1.46 -34.80 -24.34
C SER A 92 0.98 -36.14 -24.88
N GLY A 93 0.89 -36.24 -26.22
CA GLY A 93 0.64 -37.51 -26.90
C GLY A 93 1.91 -38.36 -26.96
N SER A 94 1.81 -39.64 -26.63
CA SER A 94 2.90 -40.61 -26.77
C SER A 94 2.99 -41.14 -28.21
N ARG A 95 4.10 -41.82 -28.53
CA ARG A 95 4.29 -42.53 -29.81
C ARG A 95 3.21 -43.58 -30.07
N ASP A 96 2.57 -44.05 -29.01
CA ASP A 96 1.52 -45.07 -29.04
C ASP A 96 0.11 -44.46 -29.05
N LEU A 97 -0.01 -43.17 -29.38
CA LEU A 97 -1.27 -42.40 -29.42
C LEU A 97 -2.02 -42.34 -28.08
N GLN A 98 -1.32 -42.58 -26.97
CA GLN A 98 -1.88 -42.43 -25.64
C GLN A 98 -1.60 -41.04 -25.11
N MET A 99 -2.62 -40.38 -24.58
CA MET A 99 -2.45 -39.09 -23.90
C MET A 99 -1.89 -39.35 -22.51
N VAL A 100 -0.77 -38.70 -22.18
CA VAL A 100 -0.12 -38.79 -20.87
C VAL A 100 -0.07 -37.40 -20.25
N ASN A 101 -0.45 -37.32 -18.97
CA ASN A 101 -0.28 -36.12 -18.16
C ASN A 101 1.08 -36.16 -17.47
N ILE A 102 1.90 -35.15 -17.72
CA ILE A 102 3.21 -35.00 -17.09
C ILE A 102 3.09 -33.88 -16.06
N TYR A 103 3.53 -34.17 -14.85
CA TYR A 103 3.58 -33.21 -13.73
C TYR A 103 5.03 -32.93 -13.40
N ILE A 104 5.45 -31.66 -13.54
CA ILE A 104 6.76 -31.20 -13.09
C ILE A 104 6.55 -30.28 -11.90
N GLY A 105 7.09 -30.69 -10.75
CA GLY A 105 7.08 -29.89 -9.52
C GLY A 105 8.40 -29.16 -9.34
N PHE A 106 8.35 -27.83 -9.27
CA PHE A 106 9.49 -27.01 -8.88
C PHE A 106 9.42 -26.73 -7.38
N PRO A 107 10.47 -27.05 -6.59
CA PRO A 107 10.56 -26.59 -5.22
C PRO A 107 10.68 -25.05 -5.21
N GLY A 108 9.85 -24.41 -4.38
CA GLY A 108 9.82 -22.95 -4.19
C GLY A 108 10.63 -22.48 -3.00
#